data_AF-A0A263E1Z0-F1
#
_entry.id   AF-A0A263E1Z0-F1
#
_cell.length_a   1.000
_cell.length_b   1.000
_cell.length_c   1.000
_cell.angle_alpha   90.00
_cell.angle_beta   90.00
_cell.angle_gamma   90.00
#
_symmetry.space_group_name_H-M   'P 1'
#
loop_
_entity.id
_entity.type
_entity.pdbx_description
1 polymer ?
#
loop_
_entity_poly.entity_id
_entity_poly.type
_entity_poly.pdbx_seq_one_letter_code
_entity_poly.pdbx_strand_id
1 'polypeptide(L)' 'MGEERLISTGEVARAVGLSRQTIQRYMREGLLTPVFTTTGGHARWRLDEVLEQLRALHRRAE' A
#
# COMPACT_ATOMS: atom_id res chain seq x y z
N MET A 1 3.81 15.87 13.17
CA MET A 1 4.62 14.69 12.82
C MET A 1 3.67 13.51 12.91
N GLY A 2 3.02 13.18 11.80
CA GLY A 2 1.91 12.22 11.79
C GLY A 2 2.42 10.81 12.02
N GLU A 3 1.80 10.12 12.97
CA GLU A 3 2.19 8.83 13.53
C GLU A 3 2.71 7.82 12.48
N GLU A 4 3.92 7.30 12.72
CA GLU A 4 4.58 6.16 12.07
C GLU A 4 3.81 4.83 12.24
N ARG A 5 2.48 4.85 12.24
CA ARG A 5 1.69 3.64 12.43
C ARG A 5 1.68 2.83 11.14
N LEU A 6 2.44 1.76 11.17
CA LEU A 6 2.43 0.73 10.14
C LEU A 6 1.12 -0.04 10.20
N ILE A 7 0.29 0.16 9.18
CA ILE A 7 -1.02 -0.46 9.05
C ILE A 7 -0.92 -1.73 8.19
N SER A 8 -1.90 -2.62 8.37
CA SER A 8 -1.99 -3.85 7.59
C SER A 8 -2.56 -3.59 6.20
N THR A 9 -2.37 -4.51 5.27
CA THR A 9 -2.99 -4.46 3.93
C THR A 9 -4.51 -4.25 3.99
N GLY A 10 -5.17 -4.81 5.00
CA GLY A 10 -6.61 -4.66 5.19
C GLY A 10 -7.04 -3.25 5.60
N GLU A 11 -6.23 -2.60 6.42
CA GLU A 11 -6.45 -1.20 6.84
C GLU A 11 -6.13 -0.23 5.71
N VAL A 12 -5.07 -0.48 4.94
CA VAL A 12 -4.75 0.30 3.72
C VAL A 12 -5.92 0.26 2.78
N ALA A 13 -6.39 -0.95 2.44
CA ALA A 13 -7.53 -1.17 1.55
C ALA A 13 -8.76 -0.35 1.96
N ARG A 14 -9.09 -0.34 3.26
CA ARG A 14 -10.18 0.49 3.81
C ARG A 14 -9.91 1.98 3.68
N ALA A 15 -8.70 2.43 4.01
CA ALA A 15 -8.34 3.84 3.99
C ALA A 15 -8.35 4.45 2.58
N VAL A 16 -7.92 3.68 1.56
CA VAL A 16 -7.89 4.15 0.16
C VAL A 16 -9.15 3.78 -0.64
N GLY A 17 -10.11 3.07 -0.02
CA GLY A 17 -11.34 2.63 -0.69
C GLY A 17 -11.12 1.54 -1.76
N LEU A 18 -10.04 0.76 -1.67
CA LEU A 18 -9.72 -0.32 -2.60
C LEU A 18 -9.95 -1.70 -1.97
N SER A 19 -10.18 -2.71 -2.80
CA SER A 19 -10.22 -4.10 -2.34
C SER A 19 -8.84 -4.59 -1.91
N ARG A 20 -8.78 -5.44 -0.88
CA ARG A 20 -7.53 -6.11 -0.45
C ARG A 20 -6.84 -6.84 -1.60
N GLN A 21 -7.63 -7.46 -2.49
CA GLN A 21 -7.14 -8.12 -3.70
C GLN A 21 -6.44 -7.15 -4.66
N THR A 22 -6.94 -5.92 -4.80
CA THR A 22 -6.30 -4.88 -5.63
C THR A 22 -4.94 -4.49 -5.06
N ILE A 23 -4.86 -4.26 -3.74
CA ILE A 23 -3.58 -3.95 -3.09
C ILE A 23 -2.59 -5.11 -3.25
N GLN A 24 -3.03 -6.35 -3.04
CA GLN A 24 -2.18 -7.52 -3.25
C GLN A 24 -1.74 -7.68 -4.71
N ARG A 25 -2.63 -7.39 -5.67
CA ARG A 25 -2.31 -7.42 -7.09
C ARG A 25 -1.22 -6.39 -7.40
N TYR A 26 -1.39 -5.15 -6.98
CA TYR A 26 -0.40 -4.09 -7.17
C TYR A 26 0.93 -4.40 -6.47
N MET A 27 0.89 -5.04 -5.31
CA MET A 27 2.10 -5.54 -4.65
C MET A 27 2.82 -6.61 -5.48
N ARG A 28 2.09 -7.58 -6.04
CA ARG A 28 2.67 -8.61 -6.91
C ARG A 28 3.21 -8.05 -8.22
N GLU A 29 2.55 -7.02 -8.77
CA GLU A 29 2.97 -6.33 -9.99
C GLU A 29 4.11 -5.32 -9.74
N GLY A 30 4.54 -5.11 -8.48
CA GLY A 30 5.57 -4.14 -8.12
C GLY A 30 5.13 -2.67 -8.23
N LEU A 31 3.83 -2.43 -8.36
CA LEU A 31 3.22 -1.10 -8.43
C LEU A 31 3.10 -0.46 -7.04
N LEU A 32 2.91 -1.27 -6.01
CA LEU A 32 2.90 -0.85 -4.60
C LEU A 32 3.93 -1.63 -3.80
N THR A 33 4.81 -0.91 -3.11
CA THR A 33 5.86 -1.49 -2.27
C THR A 33 5.53 -1.26 -0.80
N PRO A 34 5.43 -2.32 0.02
CA PRO A 34 5.28 -2.18 1.47
C PRO A 34 6.58 -1.73 2.11
N VAL A 35 6.50 -1.12 3.28
CA VAL A 35 7.68 -0.67 4.04
C VAL A 35 8.52 -1.87 4.47
N PHE A 36 7.86 -2.94 4.92
CA PHE A 36 8.49 -4.24 5.08
C PHE A 36 7.46 -5.37 5.06
N THR A 37 7.96 -6.57 4.83
CA THR A 37 7.17 -7.79 4.94
C THR A 37 7.70 -8.57 6.14
N THR A 38 6.81 -8.92 7.06
CA THR A 38 7.16 -9.80 8.19
C THR A 38 7.50 -11.20 7.69
N THR A 39 8.27 -11.98 8.44
CA THR A 39 8.65 -13.37 8.10
C THR A 39 7.44 -14.28 7.84
N GLY A 40 6.27 -13.96 8.39
CA GLY A 40 5.00 -14.65 8.13
C GLY A 40 4.26 -14.20 6.87
N GLY A 41 4.85 -13.34 6.04
CA GLY A 41 4.24 -12.86 4.78
C GLY A 41 3.25 -11.70 4.94
N HIS A 42 3.11 -11.13 6.14
CA HIS A 42 2.25 -9.96 6.33
C HIS A 42 3.00 -8.67 5.96
N ALA A 43 2.49 -7.98 4.95
CA ALA A 43 2.99 -6.68 4.51
C ALA A 43 2.56 -5.56 5.47
N ARG A 44 3.52 -4.68 5.79
CA ARG A 44 3.34 -3.50 6.62
C ARG A 44 3.48 -2.25 5.78
N TRP A 45 2.51 -1.36 5.93
CA TRP A 45 2.33 -0.22 5.04
C TRP A 45 2.29 1.08 5.83
N ARG A 46 2.80 2.15 5.22
CA ARG A 46 2.51 3.51 5.64
C ARG A 46 1.46 4.08 4.69
N LEU A 47 0.40 4.66 5.25
CA LEU A 47 -0.70 5.17 4.44
C LEU A 47 -0.25 6.29 3.49
N ASP A 48 0.61 7.18 3.99
CA ASP A 48 1.17 8.31 3.23
C ASP A 48 1.94 7.83 1.98
N GLU A 49 2.91 6.93 2.17
CA GLU A 49 3.67 6.29 1.09
C GLU A 49 2.77 5.58 0.06
N VAL A 50 1.70 4.90 0.52
CA VAL A 50 0.76 4.25 -0.40
C VAL A 50 0.02 5.29 -1.24
N LEU A 51 -0.43 6.40 -0.65
CA LEU A 51 -1.10 7.47 -1.37
C LEU A 51 -0.16 8.13 -2.39
N GLU A 52 1.11 8.34 -2.03
CA GLU A 52 2.12 8.87 -2.95
C GLU A 52 2.38 7.93 -4.13
N GLN A 53 2.51 6.63 -3.87
CA GLN A 53 2.68 5.62 -4.91
C GLN A 53 1.46 5.54 -5.83
N LEU A 54 0.24 5.57 -5.28
CA LEU A 54 -1.00 5.61 -6.07
C LEU A 54 -1.08 6.85 -6.96
N ARG A 55 -0.70 8.02 -6.45
CA ARG A 55 -0.61 9.26 -7.25
C ARG A 55 0.42 9.14 -8.37
N ALA A 56 1.58 8.55 -8.07
CA ALA A 56 2.62 8.31 -9.06
C ALA A 56 2.18 7.32 -10.16
N LEU A 57 1.40 6.29 -9.80
CA LEU A 57 0.80 5.35 -10.75
C LEU A 57 -0.19 6.04 -11.68
N HIS A 58 -1.06 6.90 -11.14
CA HIS A 58 -2.02 7.65 -11.96
C HIS A 58 -1.30 8.54 -13.00
N ARG A 59 -0.25 9.26 -12.58
CA ARG A 59 0.56 10.10 -13.49
C ARG A 59 1.31 9.32 -14.58
N ARG A 60 1.57 8.03 -14.39
CA ARG A 60 2.24 7.18 -15.40
C ARG A 60 1.27 6.59 -16.41
N ALA A 61 -0.03 6.61 -16.09
CA ALA A 61 -1.08 6.10 -16.97
C ALA A 61 -1.64 7.17 -17.93
N GLU A 62 -1.21 8.44 -17.76
CA GLU A 62 -1.46 9.55 -18.68
C GLU A 62 -0.31 9.71 -19.68
#